data_AF-A0A671R8N8-F1
#
_entry.id   AF-A0A671R8N8-F1
#
_cell.length_a   1.000
_cell.length_b   1.000
_cell.length_c   1.000
_cell.angle_alpha   90.00
_cell.angle_beta   90.00
_cell.angle_gamma   90.00
#
_symmetry.space_group_name_H-M   'P 1'
#
loop_
_entity.id
_entity.type
_entity.pdbx_description
1 polymer ?
#
loop_
_entity_poly.entity_id
_entity_poly.type
_entity_poly.pdbx_seq_one_letter_code
_entity_poly.pdbx_strand_id
1 'polypeptide(L)'
;MKYFFSGFFEKQFKTIYFKIEILCNKTFLTLLINVMHFYELAQSLSSRVRVLCWIMTRPENHLKKLQHVGATWAEHCNQVLYMSSQSSDFPTVGLNVSEGRSQLYWKTIRAFQYIHAHHLQHADWFLKADDDTFVVVENLRHLLYRFRLFVRQGYMSRGAGYILSPEALRRFVQGFSTGRCENFSSVEDMALGRCMETMGVKAGDSRDPKQRETFNHLIAPENGKQVWSYSYYRPRQVSASFPLKKCVCIQRLIQGTLLCTPF
;
A
#
# COMPACT_ATOMS: atom_id res chain seq x y z
N MET A 1 -9.76 17.06 4.76
CA MET A 1 -9.43 18.36 4.14
C MET A 1 -9.00 18.09 2.72
N LYS A 2 -9.59 18.82 1.76
CA LYS A 2 -9.04 18.95 0.42
C LYS A 2 -7.81 19.87 0.53
N TYR A 3 -6.65 19.36 0.17
CA TYR A 3 -5.49 20.19 -0.12
C TYR A 3 -4.81 19.66 -1.38
N PHE A 4 -4.38 20.62 -2.19
CA PHE A 4 -3.71 20.49 -3.47
C PHE A 4 -2.30 21.03 -3.27
N PHE A 5 -1.30 20.34 -3.79
CA PHE A 5 0.05 20.90 -3.93
C PHE A 5 0.53 20.60 -5.35
N SER A 6 0.76 21.66 -6.13
CA SER A 6 1.52 21.60 -7.38
C SER A 6 2.99 21.94 -7.08
N GLY A 7 3.89 21.27 -7.78
CA GLY A 7 5.32 21.56 -7.74
C GLY A 7 5.91 21.38 -9.13
N PHE A 8 6.33 22.49 -9.73
CA PHE A 8 7.00 22.61 -11.02
C PHE A 8 8.44 22.09 -10.88
N PHE A 9 8.90 21.25 -11.81
CA PHE A 9 10.28 20.77 -11.86
C PHE A 9 11.00 21.51 -12.99
N GLU A 10 11.93 22.40 -12.65
CA GLU A 10 12.91 22.92 -13.61
C GLU A 10 14.31 22.62 -13.09
N LYS A 11 15.05 21.83 -13.87
CA LYS A 11 16.45 21.48 -13.60
C LYS A 11 17.30 22.72 -13.74
N GLN A 12 18.07 23.08 -12.70
CA GLN A 12 19.52 23.28 -12.81
C GLN A 12 20.17 23.12 -11.42
N PHE A 13 21.23 22.32 -11.37
CA PHE A 13 22.07 22.11 -10.20
C PHE A 13 22.71 23.42 -9.73
N LYS A 14 22.55 23.75 -8.45
CA LYS A 14 23.58 24.36 -7.58
C LYS A 14 23.15 24.20 -6.13
N THR A 15 24.08 23.74 -5.30
CA THR A 15 23.95 23.43 -3.88
C THR A 15 23.02 24.37 -3.11
N ILE A 16 21.89 23.85 -2.62
CA ILE A 16 21.01 24.56 -1.68
C ILE A 16 21.42 24.16 -0.26
N TYR A 17 22.05 25.08 0.46
CA TYR A 17 22.07 25.01 1.92
C TYR A 17 20.66 25.36 2.42
N PHE A 18 19.95 24.40 2.98
CA PHE A 18 18.71 24.67 3.71
C PHE A 18 19.06 25.38 5.03
N LYS A 19 18.88 26.70 5.07
CA LYS A 19 18.83 27.44 6.33
C LYS A 19 17.49 27.16 6.99
N ILE A 20 17.46 26.18 7.90
CA ILE A 20 16.28 25.88 8.72
C ILE A 20 16.17 26.98 9.79
N GLU A 21 15.31 27.97 9.57
CA GLU A 21 14.83 28.82 10.66
C GLU A 21 13.83 28.03 11.50
N ILE A 22 14.29 27.56 12.65
CA ILE A 22 13.50 26.77 13.61
C ILE A 22 12.50 27.72 14.29
N LEU A 23 11.23 27.65 13.88
CA LEU A 23 10.11 28.22 14.62
C LEU A 23 9.92 27.44 15.92
N CYS A 24 10.51 27.91 17.01
CA CYS A 24 10.33 27.33 18.34
C CYS A 24 8.95 27.71 18.89
N ASN A 25 7.92 26.98 18.47
CA ASN A 25 6.58 27.01 19.07
C ASN A 25 6.30 25.63 19.69
N LYS A 26 5.59 25.57 20.84
CA LYS A 26 5.21 24.29 21.49
C LYS A 26 4.55 23.31 20.51
N THR A 27 3.79 23.82 19.53
CA THR A 27 3.18 23.00 18.48
C THR A 27 4.19 22.34 17.54
N PHE A 28 5.29 23.04 17.20
CA PHE A 28 6.36 22.51 16.36
C PHE A 28 7.17 21.45 17.11
N LEU A 29 7.46 21.68 18.39
CA LEU A 29 8.13 20.69 19.24
C LEU A 29 7.28 19.42 19.40
N THR A 30 5.97 19.55 19.65
CA THR A 30 5.05 18.41 19.73
C THR A 30 4.92 17.69 18.39
N LEU A 31 4.91 18.41 17.27
CA LEU A 31 4.91 17.80 15.94
C LEU A 31 6.20 16.99 15.71
N LEU A 32 7.36 17.57 16.03
CA LEU A 32 8.65 16.88 15.92
C LEU A 32 8.73 15.65 16.82
N ILE A 33 8.27 15.73 18.06
CA ILE A 33 8.22 14.59 18.99
C ILE A 33 7.31 13.48 18.43
N ASN A 34 6.14 13.84 17.90
CA ASN A 34 5.23 12.86 17.29
C ASN A 34 5.80 12.22 16.02
N VAL A 35 6.51 13.00 15.19
CA VAL A 35 7.20 12.50 13.99
C VAL A 35 8.33 11.55 14.38
N MET A 36 9.14 11.90 15.38
CA MET A 36 10.20 11.03 15.90
C MET A 36 9.64 9.74 16.50
N HIS A 37 8.55 9.82 17.26
CA HIS A 37 7.90 8.64 17.83
C HIS A 37 7.28 7.73 16.76
N PHE A 38 6.68 8.32 15.73
CA PHE A 38 6.16 7.56 14.59
C PHE A 38 7.28 6.89 13.79
N TYR A 39 8.42 7.57 13.63
CA TYR A 39 9.60 7.03 12.96
C TYR A 39 10.20 5.84 13.73
N GLU A 40 10.38 5.95 15.05
CA GLU A 40 10.83 4.84 15.89
C GLU A 40 9.88 3.65 15.85
N LEU A 41 8.56 3.90 15.91
CA LEU A 41 7.55 2.86 15.76
C LEU A 41 7.63 2.19 14.38
N ALA A 42 7.73 2.97 13.31
CA ALA A 42 7.85 2.48 11.94
C ALA A 42 9.09 1.59 11.77
N GLN A 43 10.25 2.03 12.28
CA GLN A 43 11.48 1.23 12.28
C GLN A 43 11.33 -0.07 13.08
N SER A 44 10.78 0.02 14.30
CA SER A 44 10.53 -1.15 15.15
C SER A 44 9.62 -2.16 14.46
N LEU A 45 8.52 -1.69 13.86
CA LEU A 45 7.60 -2.53 13.10
C LEU A 45 8.24 -3.11 11.84
N SER A 46 9.15 -2.39 11.17
CA SER A 46 9.86 -2.89 9.99
C SER A 46 10.66 -4.16 10.26
N SER A 47 11.25 -4.28 11.46
CA SER A 47 11.97 -5.48 11.90
C SER A 47 11.05 -6.64 12.32
N ARG A 48 9.84 -6.33 12.81
CA ARG A 48 8.89 -7.32 13.37
C ARG A 48 7.88 -7.84 12.37
N VAL A 49 7.57 -7.06 11.34
CA VAL A 49 6.58 -7.37 10.31
C VAL A 49 7.26 -7.28 8.95
N ARG A 50 7.81 -8.41 8.50
CA ARG A 50 8.54 -8.50 7.24
C ARG A 50 7.56 -8.58 6.08
N VAL A 51 7.55 -7.56 5.24
CA VAL A 51 6.66 -7.48 4.06
C VAL A 51 7.49 -7.65 2.80
N LEU A 52 7.15 -8.67 2.00
CA LEU A 52 7.61 -8.80 0.63
C LEU A 52 6.58 -8.16 -0.29
N CYS A 53 7.01 -7.15 -1.05
CA CYS A 53 6.21 -6.47 -2.04
C CYS A 53 6.51 -7.07 -3.41
N TRP A 54 5.51 -7.63 -4.08
CA TRP A 54 5.65 -8.07 -5.46
C TRP A 54 4.79 -7.18 -6.37
N ILE A 55 5.45 -6.53 -7.32
CA ILE A 55 4.86 -5.50 -8.15
C ILE A 55 4.64 -6.09 -9.54
N MET A 56 3.38 -6.16 -9.97
CA MET A 56 3.02 -6.63 -11.29
C MET A 56 3.24 -5.53 -12.32
N THR A 57 3.90 -5.88 -13.42
CA THR A 57 4.16 -4.94 -14.51
C THR A 57 4.17 -5.63 -15.89
N ARG A 58 4.52 -4.85 -16.90
CA ARG A 58 4.73 -5.27 -18.29
C ARG A 58 6.06 -4.73 -18.81
N PRO A 59 6.71 -5.38 -19.80
CA PRO A 59 7.99 -4.95 -20.34
C PRO A 59 8.09 -3.46 -20.65
N GLU A 60 7.03 -2.86 -21.18
CA GLU A 60 7.03 -1.44 -21.60
C GLU A 60 7.11 -0.45 -20.43
N ASN A 61 6.82 -0.91 -19.21
CA ASN A 61 6.73 -0.09 -17.99
C ASN A 61 7.96 -0.19 -17.09
N HIS A 62 8.95 -1.04 -17.42
CA HIS A 62 10.14 -1.24 -16.57
C HIS A 62 10.87 0.06 -16.28
N LEU A 63 11.22 0.82 -17.32
CA LEU A 63 11.87 2.12 -17.14
C LEU A 63 10.88 3.25 -16.90
N LYS A 64 9.64 3.15 -17.40
CA LYS A 64 8.67 4.27 -17.31
C LYS A 64 8.03 4.39 -15.94
N LYS A 65 7.85 3.28 -15.22
CA LYS A 65 7.10 3.24 -13.97
C LYS A 65 7.86 2.56 -12.84
N LEU A 66 8.44 1.37 -13.07
CA LEU A 66 9.04 0.61 -11.97
C LEU A 66 10.20 1.33 -11.29
N GLN A 67 11.00 2.10 -12.04
CA GLN A 67 12.05 2.93 -11.43
C GLN A 67 11.48 3.90 -10.37
N HIS A 68 10.30 4.46 -10.59
CA HIS A 68 9.67 5.41 -9.67
C HIS A 68 9.06 4.70 -8.48
N VAL A 69 8.46 3.52 -8.70
CA VAL A 69 7.97 2.68 -7.61
C VAL A 69 9.13 2.26 -6.70
N GLY A 70 10.24 1.81 -7.30
CA GLY A 70 11.45 1.39 -6.59
C GLY A 70 12.16 2.52 -5.83
N ALA A 71 12.20 3.72 -6.41
CA ALA A 71 12.79 4.90 -5.78
C ALA A 71 11.84 5.63 -4.80
N THR A 72 10.67 5.06 -4.52
CA THR A 72 9.71 5.62 -3.56
C THR A 72 9.23 4.51 -2.62
N TRP A 73 7.93 4.27 -2.53
CA TRP A 73 7.34 3.46 -1.47
C TRP A 73 7.84 2.02 -1.40
N ALA A 74 8.32 1.43 -2.50
CA ALA A 74 8.80 0.06 -2.49
C ALA A 74 10.12 -0.09 -1.71
N GLU A 75 10.92 0.99 -1.55
CA GLU A 75 12.13 0.98 -0.71
C GLU A 75 11.82 0.69 0.77
N HIS A 76 10.58 0.96 1.18
CA HIS A 76 10.11 0.71 2.54
C HIS A 76 9.71 -0.76 2.78
N CYS A 77 9.64 -1.60 1.75
CA CYS A 77 9.41 -3.03 1.87
C CYS A 77 10.69 -3.77 2.29
N ASN A 78 10.57 -4.92 2.98
CA ASN A 78 11.75 -5.70 3.37
C ASN A 78 12.39 -6.41 2.17
N GLN A 79 11.59 -6.77 1.19
CA GLN A 79 12.03 -7.31 -0.09
C GLN A 79 11.07 -6.86 -1.19
N VAL A 80 11.60 -6.59 -2.38
CA VAL A 80 10.80 -6.20 -3.54
C VAL A 80 11.08 -7.15 -4.69
N LEU A 81 10.04 -7.66 -5.33
CA LEU A 81 10.11 -8.45 -6.56
C LEU A 81 9.31 -7.76 -7.65
N TYR A 82 9.93 -7.51 -8.79
CA TYR A 82 9.25 -6.95 -9.95
C TYR A 82 8.85 -8.07 -10.90
N MET A 83 7.55 -8.37 -10.97
CA MET A 83 7.02 -9.50 -11.73
C MET A 83 6.58 -9.03 -13.12
N SER A 84 7.23 -9.57 -14.17
CA SER A 84 6.90 -9.22 -15.55
C SER A 84 6.77 -10.45 -16.44
N SER A 85 6.20 -10.31 -17.63
CA SER A 85 6.10 -11.41 -18.58
C SER A 85 7.46 -11.88 -19.10
N GLN A 86 8.41 -10.96 -19.22
CA GLN A 86 9.76 -11.20 -19.73
C GLN A 86 10.78 -10.57 -18.79
N SER A 87 11.95 -11.20 -18.68
CA SER A 87 13.11 -10.60 -18.02
C SER A 87 13.69 -9.49 -18.88
N SER A 88 14.30 -8.50 -18.25
CA SER A 88 15.02 -7.41 -18.91
C SER A 88 16.26 -7.02 -18.11
N ASP A 89 16.96 -5.96 -18.52
CA ASP A 89 18.06 -5.38 -17.77
C ASP A 89 17.62 -4.79 -16.41
N PHE A 90 16.32 -4.49 -16.25
CA PHE A 90 15.75 -4.16 -14.94
C PHE A 90 15.57 -5.46 -14.13
N PRO A 91 15.80 -5.48 -12.80
CA PRO A 91 15.76 -6.69 -11.95
C PRO A 91 14.35 -7.29 -11.83
N THR A 92 13.84 -7.81 -12.94
CA THR A 92 12.51 -8.37 -13.12
C THR A 92 12.58 -9.89 -13.14
N VAL A 93 11.60 -10.51 -12.49
CA VAL A 93 11.34 -11.93 -12.61
C VAL A 93 10.45 -12.15 -13.84
N GLY A 94 11.00 -12.82 -14.85
CA GLY A 94 10.26 -13.21 -16.05
C GLY A 94 9.37 -14.42 -15.79
N LEU A 95 8.05 -14.22 -15.83
CA LEU A 95 7.05 -15.24 -15.52
C LEU A 95 6.72 -16.16 -16.71
N ASN A 96 7.18 -15.83 -17.92
CA ASN A 96 6.90 -16.55 -19.17
C ASN A 96 5.38 -16.73 -19.42
N VAL A 97 4.66 -15.62 -19.35
CA VAL A 97 3.21 -15.53 -19.62
C VAL A 97 2.98 -14.45 -20.66
N SER A 98 2.03 -14.64 -21.57
CA SER A 98 1.64 -13.61 -22.54
C SER A 98 1.16 -12.31 -21.88
N GLU A 99 1.24 -11.20 -22.60
CA GLU A 99 0.71 -9.91 -22.15
C GLU A 99 -0.80 -9.77 -22.40
N GLY A 100 -1.41 -8.81 -21.71
CA GLY A 100 -2.81 -8.45 -21.91
C GLY A 100 -3.69 -8.68 -20.67
N ARG A 101 -4.88 -8.06 -20.69
CA ARG A 101 -5.79 -8.06 -19.54
C ARG A 101 -6.29 -9.45 -19.17
N SER A 102 -6.49 -10.32 -20.15
CA SER A 102 -6.90 -11.72 -19.93
C SER A 102 -5.81 -12.58 -19.28
N GLN A 103 -4.55 -12.14 -19.30
CA GLN A 103 -3.40 -12.88 -18.79
C GLN A 103 -3.00 -12.46 -17.36
N LEU A 104 -3.66 -11.45 -16.79
CA LEU A 104 -3.35 -10.95 -15.43
C LEU A 104 -3.43 -12.04 -14.37
N TYR A 105 -4.43 -12.92 -14.46
CA TYR A 105 -4.55 -14.01 -13.50
C TYR A 105 -3.45 -15.06 -13.70
N TRP A 106 -3.07 -15.37 -14.94
CA TRP A 106 -1.92 -16.24 -15.20
C TRP A 106 -0.62 -15.68 -14.61
N LYS A 107 -0.38 -14.37 -14.77
CA LYS A 107 0.77 -13.71 -14.14
C LYS A 107 0.72 -13.84 -12.62
N THR A 108 -0.44 -13.63 -12.02
CA THR A 108 -0.65 -13.76 -10.57
C THR A 108 -0.35 -15.19 -10.09
N ILE A 109 -0.86 -16.19 -10.80
CA ILE A 109 -0.60 -17.61 -10.50
C ILE A 109 0.90 -17.90 -10.56
N ARG A 110 1.58 -17.49 -11.64
CA ARG A 110 3.03 -17.72 -11.81
C ARG A 110 3.86 -16.94 -10.77
N ALA A 111 3.49 -15.70 -10.47
CA ALA A 111 4.15 -14.89 -9.45
C ALA A 111 4.05 -15.58 -8.08
N PHE A 112 2.87 -16.06 -7.70
CA PHE A 112 2.69 -16.75 -6.43
C PHE A 112 3.39 -18.10 -6.36
N GLN A 113 3.43 -18.86 -7.46
CA GLN A 113 4.24 -20.08 -7.53
C GLN A 113 5.73 -19.76 -7.34
N TYR A 114 6.23 -18.70 -7.98
CA TYR A 114 7.63 -18.26 -7.81
C TYR A 114 7.92 -17.84 -6.37
N ILE A 115 7.08 -16.99 -5.77
CA ILE A 115 7.22 -16.53 -4.38
C ILE A 115 7.16 -17.72 -3.42
N HIS A 116 6.23 -18.65 -3.63
CA HIS A 116 6.12 -19.85 -2.80
C HIS A 116 7.39 -20.71 -2.86
N ALA A 117 7.98 -20.88 -4.04
CA ALA A 117 9.17 -21.70 -4.22
C ALA A 117 10.45 -21.04 -3.66
N HIS A 118 10.59 -19.72 -3.76
CA HIS A 118 11.88 -19.04 -3.48
C HIS A 118 11.84 -18.09 -2.26
N HIS A 119 10.66 -17.61 -1.86
CA HIS A 119 10.52 -16.51 -0.91
C HIS A 119 9.55 -16.75 0.24
N LEU A 120 8.92 -17.93 0.33
CA LEU A 120 7.87 -18.21 1.32
C LEU A 120 8.33 -18.01 2.78
N GLN A 121 9.59 -18.28 3.08
CA GLN A 121 10.16 -18.17 4.43
C GLN A 121 10.81 -16.80 4.71
N HIS A 122 10.97 -15.97 3.68
CA HIS A 122 11.70 -14.70 3.75
C HIS A 122 10.82 -13.52 4.22
N ALA A 123 9.50 -13.70 4.26
CA ALA A 123 8.56 -12.67 4.69
C ALA A 123 7.39 -13.24 5.50
N ASP A 124 6.82 -12.38 6.34
CA ASP A 124 5.63 -12.68 7.13
C ASP A 124 4.35 -12.32 6.36
N TRP A 125 4.47 -11.44 5.35
CA TRP A 125 3.36 -11.00 4.52
C TRP A 125 3.80 -10.74 3.07
N PHE A 126 2.91 -11.05 2.12
CA PHE A 126 3.14 -10.91 0.69
C PHE A 126 2.15 -9.90 0.09
N LEU A 127 2.63 -8.69 -0.17
CA LEU A 127 1.84 -7.59 -0.74
C LEU A 127 1.93 -7.63 -2.27
N LYS A 128 0.80 -7.82 -2.93
CA LYS A 128 0.63 -7.55 -4.36
C LYS A 128 0.34 -6.08 -4.58
N ALA A 129 1.03 -5.47 -5.53
CA ALA A 129 0.73 -4.14 -6.05
C ALA A 129 0.88 -4.10 -7.57
N ASP A 130 0.24 -3.14 -8.23
CA ASP A 130 0.44 -2.88 -9.65
C ASP A 130 1.45 -1.74 -9.83
N ASP A 131 2.00 -1.58 -11.03
CA ASP A 131 3.01 -0.54 -11.34
C ASP A 131 2.48 0.91 -11.32
N ASP A 132 1.20 1.10 -11.04
CA ASP A 132 0.53 2.38 -10.83
C ASP A 132 -0.09 2.51 -9.42
N THR A 133 0.26 1.61 -8.49
CA THR A 133 -0.14 1.68 -7.08
C THR A 133 0.87 2.47 -6.24
N PHE A 134 0.38 3.18 -5.22
CA PHE A 134 1.19 3.76 -4.14
C PHE A 134 0.72 3.23 -2.78
N VAL A 135 1.65 2.78 -1.94
CA VAL A 135 1.33 2.19 -0.62
C VAL A 135 2.16 2.84 0.47
N VAL A 136 1.52 3.33 1.54
CA VAL A 136 2.25 3.76 2.74
C VAL A 136 2.55 2.53 3.59
N VAL A 137 3.74 1.95 3.44
CA VAL A 137 4.11 0.64 4.01
C VAL A 137 4.10 0.67 5.55
N GLU A 138 4.43 1.79 6.17
CA GLU A 138 4.37 1.98 7.63
C GLU A 138 2.95 1.81 8.16
N ASN A 139 1.97 2.40 7.48
CA ASN A 139 0.56 2.26 7.85
C ASN A 139 0.09 0.82 7.66
N LEU A 140 0.54 0.16 6.58
CA LEU A 140 0.27 -1.25 6.34
C LEU A 140 0.85 -2.12 7.46
N ARG A 141 2.10 -1.92 7.88
CA ARG A 141 2.69 -2.68 9.00
C ARG A 141 1.92 -2.48 10.30
N HIS A 142 1.47 -1.25 10.56
CA HIS A 142 0.66 -0.97 11.75
C HIS A 142 -0.69 -1.70 11.72
N LEU A 143 -1.34 -1.80 10.55
CA LEU A 143 -2.52 -2.63 10.36
C LEU A 143 -2.20 -4.10 10.68
N LEU A 144 -1.17 -4.66 10.05
CA LEU A 144 -0.82 -6.08 10.15
C LEU A 144 -0.40 -6.49 11.55
N TYR A 145 0.32 -5.62 12.25
CA TYR A 145 0.69 -5.81 13.65
C TYR A 145 -0.54 -5.92 14.57
N ARG A 146 -1.61 -5.20 14.23
CA ARG A 146 -2.85 -5.12 15.03
C ARG A 146 -3.95 -6.03 14.51
N PHE A 147 -3.66 -6.85 13.52
CA PHE A 147 -4.66 -7.53 12.72
C PHE A 147 -5.49 -8.50 13.58
N ARG A 148 -6.81 -8.31 13.55
CA ARG A 148 -7.81 -9.19 14.20
C ARG A 148 -8.67 -9.83 13.12
N LEU A 149 -8.81 -11.16 13.16
CA LEU A 149 -9.60 -11.91 12.19
C LEU A 149 -11.10 -11.63 12.35
N PHE A 150 -11.74 -11.09 11.31
CA PHE A 150 -13.20 -11.01 11.18
C PHE A 150 -13.61 -11.15 9.72
N VAL A 151 -14.42 -12.16 9.33
CA VAL A 151 -15.21 -12.12 8.07
C VAL A 151 -16.24 -13.26 7.86
N ARG A 152 -17.28 -12.93 7.06
CA ARG A 152 -18.14 -13.80 6.22
C ARG A 152 -17.86 -13.60 4.70
N GLN A 153 -16.56 -13.49 4.41
CA GLN A 153 -15.73 -13.36 3.19
C GLN A 153 -16.34 -12.94 1.82
N GLY A 154 -16.01 -11.72 1.38
CA GLY A 154 -16.01 -11.25 -0.03
C GLY A 154 -14.59 -11.26 -0.65
N TYR A 155 -14.28 -10.41 -1.65
CA TYR A 155 -12.95 -10.35 -2.31
C TYR A 155 -12.35 -8.91 -2.41
N MET A 156 -11.03 -8.79 -2.58
CA MET A 156 -10.29 -7.51 -2.67
C MET A 156 -10.17 -7.03 -4.14
N SER A 157 -10.22 -5.72 -4.42
CA SER A 157 -10.41 -5.19 -5.80
C SER A 157 -9.15 -4.69 -6.54
N ARG A 158 -8.93 -5.29 -7.72
CA ARG A 158 -8.30 -4.94 -9.03
C ARG A 158 -7.09 -4.06 -9.22
N GLY A 159 -6.57 -3.36 -8.23
CA GLY A 159 -5.39 -2.53 -8.47
C GLY A 159 -4.92 -1.71 -7.29
N ALA A 160 -5.67 -1.74 -6.19
CA ALA A 160 -5.19 -1.18 -4.93
C ALA A 160 -4.23 -2.16 -4.21
N GLY A 161 -4.12 -3.39 -4.71
CA GLY A 161 -3.29 -4.47 -4.15
C GLY A 161 -4.06 -5.42 -3.24
N TYR A 162 -3.38 -6.44 -2.74
CA TYR A 162 -3.88 -7.29 -1.66
C TYR A 162 -2.70 -7.91 -0.93
N ILE A 163 -2.92 -8.35 0.31
CA ILE A 163 -1.87 -8.93 1.13
C ILE A 163 -2.24 -10.32 1.63
N LEU A 164 -1.29 -11.24 1.52
CA LEU A 164 -1.45 -12.62 1.94
C LEU A 164 -0.49 -12.98 3.07
N SER A 165 -0.96 -13.82 3.98
CA SER A 165 -0.09 -14.53 4.93
C SER A 165 0.60 -15.72 4.24
N PRO A 166 1.65 -16.31 4.83
CA PRO A 166 2.35 -17.45 4.25
C PRO A 166 1.44 -18.67 4.07
N GLU A 167 0.55 -18.92 5.03
CA GLU A 167 -0.43 -20.01 4.94
C GLU A 167 -1.50 -19.77 3.87
N ALA A 168 -1.93 -18.52 3.67
CA ALA A 168 -2.82 -18.19 2.56
C ALA A 168 -2.15 -18.43 1.20
N LEU A 169 -0.89 -18.02 1.05
CA LEU A 169 -0.10 -18.25 -0.16
C LEU A 169 0.14 -19.75 -0.41
N ARG A 170 0.51 -20.51 0.63
CA ARG A 170 0.69 -21.97 0.56
C ARG A 170 -0.59 -22.66 0.10
N ARG A 171 -1.74 -22.32 0.69
CA ARG A 171 -3.05 -22.87 0.30
C ARG A 171 -3.43 -22.51 -1.12
N PHE A 172 -3.17 -21.28 -1.55
CA PHE A 172 -3.42 -20.87 -2.93
C PHE A 172 -2.64 -21.73 -3.93
N VAL A 173 -1.33 -21.87 -3.74
CA VAL A 173 -0.48 -22.71 -4.61
C VAL A 173 -0.89 -24.18 -4.54
N GLN A 174 -1.23 -24.68 -3.35
CA GLN A 174 -1.76 -26.03 -3.18
C GLN A 174 -3.05 -26.23 -3.99
N GLY A 175 -3.95 -25.26 -4.00
CA GLY A 175 -5.21 -25.33 -4.75
C GLY A 175 -5.01 -25.63 -6.23
N PHE A 176 -4.01 -25.02 -6.86
CA PHE A 176 -3.64 -25.32 -8.26
C PHE A 176 -2.98 -26.69 -8.40
N SER A 177 -2.08 -27.07 -7.50
CA SER A 177 -1.43 -28.39 -7.55
C SER A 177 -2.42 -29.55 -7.41
N THR A 178 -3.51 -29.35 -6.65
CA THR A 178 -4.57 -30.35 -6.45
C THR A 178 -5.72 -30.25 -7.43
N GLY A 179 -5.69 -29.30 -8.39
CA GLY A 179 -6.79 -29.08 -9.34
C GLY A 179 -8.07 -28.49 -8.72
N ARG A 180 -8.01 -27.95 -7.50
CA ARG A 180 -9.14 -27.29 -6.83
C ARG A 180 -9.33 -25.85 -7.28
N CYS A 181 -8.26 -25.23 -7.76
CA CYS A 181 -8.27 -23.91 -8.37
C CYS A 181 -7.76 -24.01 -9.80
N GLU A 182 -8.41 -23.25 -10.69
CA GLU A 182 -8.06 -23.16 -12.10
C GLU A 182 -8.09 -21.71 -12.55
N ASN A 183 -7.47 -21.41 -13.69
CA ASN A 183 -7.70 -20.14 -14.35
C ASN A 183 -9.07 -20.16 -15.06
N PHE A 184 -10.09 -19.68 -14.36
CA PHE A 184 -11.47 -19.67 -14.87
C PHE A 184 -11.96 -18.30 -15.33
N SER A 185 -11.18 -17.23 -15.16
CA SER A 185 -11.62 -15.87 -15.48
C SER A 185 -10.48 -14.92 -15.82
N SER A 186 -10.76 -13.97 -16.71
CA SER A 186 -9.89 -12.83 -17.02
C SER A 186 -9.90 -11.74 -15.94
N VAL A 187 -10.81 -11.83 -14.96
CA VAL A 187 -10.89 -10.89 -13.83
C VAL A 187 -10.06 -11.44 -12.67
N GLU A 188 -8.81 -10.98 -12.57
CA GLU A 188 -7.77 -11.50 -11.67
C GLU A 188 -8.21 -11.65 -10.21
N ASP A 189 -8.67 -10.58 -9.56
CA ASP A 189 -8.92 -10.65 -8.10
C ASP A 189 -10.20 -11.38 -7.75
N MET A 190 -11.19 -11.39 -8.66
CA MET A 190 -12.37 -12.24 -8.50
C MET A 190 -11.97 -13.72 -8.58
N ALA A 191 -11.08 -14.05 -9.52
CA ALA A 191 -10.58 -15.41 -9.68
C ALA A 191 -9.74 -15.85 -8.48
N LEU A 192 -8.84 -14.98 -8.01
CA LEU A 192 -8.09 -15.14 -6.78
C LEU A 192 -9.01 -15.34 -5.57
N GLY A 193 -9.98 -14.45 -5.37
CA GLY A 193 -10.91 -14.48 -4.25
C GLY A 193 -11.70 -15.80 -4.18
N ARG A 194 -12.19 -16.29 -5.32
CA ARG A 194 -12.87 -17.59 -5.40
C ARG A 194 -11.94 -18.76 -5.04
N CYS A 195 -10.70 -18.74 -5.50
CA CYS A 195 -9.72 -19.76 -5.12
C CYS A 195 -9.43 -19.71 -3.61
N MET A 196 -9.25 -18.52 -3.04
CA MET A 196 -9.03 -18.34 -1.60
C MET A 196 -10.19 -18.91 -0.78
N GLU A 197 -11.43 -18.61 -1.16
CA GLU A 197 -12.63 -19.19 -0.55
C GLU A 197 -12.65 -20.72 -0.66
N THR A 198 -12.38 -21.25 -1.85
CA THR A 198 -12.33 -22.70 -2.12
C THR A 198 -11.28 -23.43 -1.26
N MET A 199 -10.18 -22.75 -0.96
CA MET A 199 -9.09 -23.25 -0.11
C MET A 199 -9.26 -22.90 1.38
N GLY A 200 -10.42 -22.35 1.76
CA GLY A 200 -10.76 -22.01 3.15
C GLY A 200 -9.94 -20.87 3.73
N VAL A 201 -9.37 -20.02 2.89
CA VAL A 201 -8.66 -18.80 3.29
C VAL A 201 -9.69 -17.71 3.56
N LYS A 202 -9.69 -17.18 4.78
CA LYS A 202 -10.58 -16.10 5.18
C LYS A 202 -9.95 -14.76 4.80
N ALA A 203 -10.77 -13.86 4.29
CA ALA A 203 -10.40 -12.44 4.14
C ALA A 203 -10.10 -11.80 5.51
N GLY A 204 -9.66 -10.55 5.52
CA GLY A 204 -9.40 -9.79 6.74
C GLY A 204 -10.18 -8.50 6.77
N ASP A 205 -10.50 -8.00 7.97
CA ASP A 205 -10.99 -6.63 8.12
C ASP A 205 -9.81 -5.67 8.19
N SER A 206 -9.71 -4.79 7.19
CA SER A 206 -8.65 -3.80 7.04
C SER A 206 -8.98 -2.44 7.67
N ARG A 207 -10.05 -2.36 8.47
CA ARG A 207 -10.44 -1.10 9.12
C ARG A 207 -9.67 -0.84 10.41
N ASP A 208 -9.52 0.44 10.73
CA ASP A 208 -9.06 0.85 12.05
C ASP A 208 -10.12 0.62 13.14
N PRO A 209 -9.79 0.81 14.44
CA PRO A 209 -10.76 0.67 15.53
C PRO A 209 -11.97 1.61 15.43
N LYS A 210 -11.89 2.69 14.64
CA LYS A 210 -12.99 3.61 14.35
C LYS A 210 -13.80 3.19 13.11
N GLN A 211 -13.55 1.99 12.58
CA GLN A 211 -14.19 1.40 11.41
C GLN A 211 -13.91 2.18 10.10
N ARG A 212 -12.77 2.87 10.02
CA ARG A 212 -12.33 3.59 8.81
C ARG A 212 -11.42 2.70 7.98
N GLU A 213 -11.56 2.76 6.67
CA GLU A 213 -10.70 2.03 5.73
C GLU A 213 -9.23 2.46 5.91
N THR A 214 -8.33 1.49 6.06
CA THR A 214 -6.87 1.75 6.12
C THR A 214 -6.07 0.96 5.09
N PHE A 215 -6.67 -0.10 4.58
CA PHE A 215 -6.20 -0.86 3.43
C PHE A 215 -7.44 -1.39 2.69
N ASN A 216 -7.30 -1.70 1.41
CA ASN A 216 -8.35 -1.92 0.40
C ASN A 216 -9.71 -2.45 0.87
N HIS A 217 -10.77 -2.01 0.18
CA HIS A 217 -12.12 -2.43 0.46
C HIS A 217 -12.38 -3.89 0.01
N LEU A 218 -13.13 -4.62 0.83
CA LEU A 218 -13.76 -5.88 0.43
C LEU A 218 -15.03 -5.57 -0.37
N ILE A 219 -15.14 -6.10 -1.58
CA ILE A 219 -16.37 -6.08 -2.37
C ILE A 219 -17.15 -7.37 -2.07
N ALA A 220 -18.35 -7.23 -1.52
CA ALA A 220 -19.31 -8.34 -1.45
C ALA A 220 -20.14 -8.36 -2.75
N PRO A 221 -20.46 -9.54 -3.30
CA PRO A 221 -21.42 -9.62 -4.39
C PRO A 221 -22.82 -9.25 -3.89
N GLU A 222 -23.43 -8.18 -4.43
CA GLU A 222 -24.86 -7.94 -4.28
C GLU A 222 -25.62 -8.61 -5.44
N ASN A 223 -26.50 -9.55 -5.11
CA ASN A 223 -27.43 -10.19 -6.06
C ASN A 223 -26.78 -10.72 -7.36
N GLY A 224 -25.54 -11.23 -7.28
CA GLY A 224 -24.82 -11.80 -8.41
C GLY A 224 -24.38 -10.79 -9.49
N LYS A 225 -24.50 -9.48 -9.25
CA LYS A 225 -24.03 -8.43 -10.18
C LYS A 225 -22.75 -7.78 -9.66
N GLN A 226 -21.79 -7.54 -10.54
CA GLN A 226 -20.63 -6.70 -10.25
C GLN A 226 -21.12 -5.26 -10.01
N VAL A 227 -21.12 -4.86 -8.75
CA VAL A 227 -21.44 -3.48 -8.36
C VAL A 227 -20.13 -2.68 -8.37
N TRP A 228 -20.04 -1.71 -9.29
CA TRP A 228 -18.97 -0.70 -9.35
C TRP A 228 -19.19 0.43 -8.33
N SER A 229 -19.99 0.18 -7.29
CA SER A 229 -20.35 1.14 -6.25
C SER A 229 -19.73 0.75 -4.91
N TYR A 230 -19.36 1.77 -4.15
CA TYR A 230 -18.42 1.71 -3.05
C TYR A 230 -18.92 0.91 -1.83
N SER A 231 -18.04 0.01 -1.38
CA SER A 231 -17.77 -0.39 0.01
C SER A 231 -18.83 -1.21 0.77
N TYR A 232 -18.36 -2.32 1.38
CA TYR A 232 -19.06 -3.05 2.44
C TYR A 232 -19.30 -2.18 3.69
N TYR A 233 -18.59 -1.07 3.81
CA TYR A 233 -18.68 -0.18 4.97
C TYR A 233 -19.69 0.93 4.69
N ARG A 234 -20.80 0.93 5.45
CA ARG A 234 -21.75 2.06 5.43
C ARG A 234 -20.97 3.37 5.66
N PRO A 235 -21.05 4.35 4.75
CA PRO A 235 -20.45 5.66 4.97
C PRO A 235 -21.05 6.30 6.23
N ARG A 236 -20.22 6.66 7.22
CA ARG A 236 -20.64 7.60 8.26
C ARG A 236 -20.47 9.01 7.71
N GLN A 237 -21.51 9.84 7.79
CA GLN A 237 -21.39 11.28 7.57
C GLN A 237 -20.40 11.85 8.59
N VAL A 238 -19.26 12.33 8.12
CA VAL A 238 -18.31 13.09 8.94
C VAL A 238 -18.54 14.57 8.63
N SER A 239 -19.30 15.25 9.49
CA SER A 239 -19.30 16.71 9.54
C SER A 239 -18.04 17.16 10.27
N ALA A 240 -17.06 17.68 9.53
CA ALA A 240 -15.90 18.34 10.11
C ALA A 240 -15.83 19.77 9.60
N SER A 241 -16.27 20.72 10.43
CA SER A 241 -15.93 22.14 10.29
C SER A 241 -14.59 22.37 10.99
N PHE A 242 -13.59 22.80 10.24
CA PHE A 242 -12.33 23.30 10.80
C PHE A 242 -12.33 24.82 10.70
N PRO A 243 -12.47 25.57 11.81
CA PRO A 243 -12.26 27.01 11.76
C PRO A 243 -10.76 27.28 11.64
N LEU A 244 -10.31 27.71 10.47
CA LEU A 244 -8.97 28.24 10.27
C LEU A 244 -8.94 29.67 10.84
N LYS A 245 -8.35 29.85 12.04
CA LYS A 245 -7.92 31.20 12.48
C LYS A 245 -6.50 31.45 11.98
N LYS A 246 -6.31 32.53 11.22
CA LYS A 246 -5.00 33.03 10.79
C LYS A 246 -4.41 33.89 11.91
N CYS A 247 -3.15 33.66 12.28
CA CYS A 247 -2.37 34.55 13.14
C CYS A 247 -1.12 35.00 12.39
N VAL A 248 -0.71 36.26 12.58
CA VAL A 248 0.58 36.82 12.12
C VAL A 248 1.35 37.24 13.36
N CYS A 249 2.58 36.74 13.54
CA CYS A 249 3.48 37.26 14.57
C CYS A 249 4.69 37.90 13.88
N ILE A 250 5.04 39.13 14.30
CA ILE A 250 6.20 39.88 13.82
C ILE A 250 7.24 39.86 14.93
N GLN A 251 8.44 39.35 14.65
CA GLN A 251 9.53 39.28 15.61
C GLN A 251 10.46 40.49 15.44
N ARG A 252 10.54 41.37 16.44
CA ARG A 252 11.59 42.41 16.52
C ARG A 252 12.82 41.83 17.23
N LEU A 253 13.97 41.95 16.58
CA LEU A 253 15.17 41.12 16.80
C LEU A 253 16.07 41.53 17.99
N ILE A 254 15.61 42.29 19.00
CA ILE A 254 16.53 42.81 20.02
C ILE A 254 16.20 42.46 21.48
N GLN A 255 15.01 41.95 21.84
CA GLN A 255 14.71 41.69 23.28
C GLN A 255 13.95 40.40 23.64
N GLY A 256 13.90 39.39 22.77
CA GLY A 256 13.47 38.03 23.18
C GLY A 256 12.00 37.87 23.63
N THR A 257 11.18 38.93 23.60
CA THR A 257 9.75 38.85 23.96
C THR A 257 8.89 38.78 22.69
N LEU A 258 8.12 37.69 22.52
CA LEU A 258 7.10 37.57 21.48
C LEU A 258 5.81 38.26 21.93
N LEU A 259 5.37 39.27 21.19
CA LEU A 259 4.01 39.82 21.27
C LEU A 259 3.22 39.29 20.07
N CYS A 260 2.24 38.42 20.33
CA CYS A 260 1.27 38.00 19.32
C CYS A 260 -0.09 38.62 19.68
N THR A 261 -0.62 39.47 18.80
CA THR A 261 -1.98 40.01 18.93
C THR A 261 -2.92 39.23 18.00
N PRO A 262 -4.12 38.84 18.47
CA PRO A 262 -5.14 38.24 17.61
C PRO A 262 -5.67 39.28 16.60
N PHE A 263 -6.12 38.79 15.45
CA PHE A 263 -7.14 39.46 14.63
C PHE A 263 -8.52 38.94 15.05
#